data_AF-T0SSK4-F1
#
_entry.id   AF-T0SSK4-F1
#
_cell.length_a   1.000
_cell.length_b   1.000
_cell.length_c   1.000
_cell.angle_alpha   90.00
_cell.angle_beta   90.00
_cell.angle_gamma   90.00
#
_symmetry.space_group_name_H-M   'P 1'
#
loop_
_entity.id
_entity.type
_entity.pdbx_description
1 polymer ?
#
loop_
_entity_poly.entity_id
_entity_poly.type
_entity_poly.pdbx_seq_one_letter_code
_entity_poly.pdbx_strand_id
1 'polypeptide(L)'
;MKLIKTLVLMTIFTMTSAHALVCNGEKRVTTPDGVVVQKTLLETIMQGPELSKYALDIDEAYYSVTVHGQDITSMITLGPDYTTGNLSKGSLDKNGNLRLSYVTPYITYILTCSDR
;
A
#
# COMPACT_ATOMS: atom_id res chain seq x y z
N MET A 1 35.98 17.34 45.77
CA MET A 1 34.83 16.41 45.77
C MET A 1 33.54 17.22 45.85
N LYS A 2 32.84 17.44 44.72
CA LYS A 2 31.40 17.72 44.65
C LYS A 2 30.99 17.67 43.18
N LEU A 3 30.00 16.82 42.93
CA LEU A 3 29.73 16.17 41.65
C LEU A 3 29.26 17.14 40.57
N ILE A 4 29.84 16.97 39.39
CA ILE A 4 29.31 17.44 38.11
C ILE A 4 27.93 16.80 37.95
N LYS A 5 26.85 17.55 38.19
CA LYS A 5 25.49 17.13 37.83
C LYS A 5 25.26 17.44 36.36
N THR A 6 25.84 16.59 35.52
CA THR A 6 25.48 16.46 34.11
C THR A 6 24.01 16.07 34.06
N LEU A 7 23.11 17.04 33.90
CA LEU A 7 21.73 16.77 33.56
C LEU A 7 21.74 16.33 32.09
N VAL A 8 21.94 15.03 31.88
CA VAL A 8 21.86 14.40 30.57
C VAL A 8 20.43 14.63 30.07
N LEU A 9 20.34 15.53 29.10
CA LEU A 9 19.19 15.74 28.24
C LEU A 9 18.90 14.41 27.52
N MET A 10 18.12 13.54 28.14
CA MET A 10 17.51 12.39 27.47
C MET A 10 16.36 12.92 26.61
N THR A 11 16.73 13.57 25.50
CA THR A 11 15.86 13.67 24.34
C THR A 11 15.64 12.23 23.86
N ILE A 12 14.57 11.62 24.35
CA ILE A 12 13.99 10.42 23.77
C ILE A 12 13.50 10.84 22.39
N PHE A 13 14.40 10.80 21.40
CA PHE A 13 14.01 10.65 20.01
C PHE A 13 13.35 9.27 19.93
N THR A 14 12.05 9.21 20.21
CA THR A 14 11.23 8.08 19.80
C THR A 14 11.36 8.03 18.30
N MET A 15 12.15 7.07 17.81
CA MET A 15 12.21 6.73 16.41
C MET A 15 10.79 6.35 15.99
N THR A 16 10.08 7.29 15.37
CA THR A 16 8.88 6.94 14.62
C THR A 16 9.40 6.15 13.43
N SER A 17 9.32 4.83 13.52
CA SER A 17 9.48 3.96 12.36
C SER A 17 8.43 4.41 11.35
N ALA A 18 8.88 5.21 10.39
CA ALA A 18 8.12 5.47 9.18
C ALA A 18 8.06 4.13 8.46
N HIS A 19 7.02 3.34 8.76
CA HIS A 19 6.72 2.09 8.08
C HIS A 19 6.56 2.41 6.60
N ALA A 20 7.59 2.12 5.82
CA ALA A 20 7.62 2.41 4.39
C ALA A 20 6.86 1.28 3.69
N LEU A 21 5.54 1.45 3.58
CA LEU A 21 4.69 0.47 2.91
C LEU A 21 5.06 0.39 1.43
N VAL A 22 5.47 -0.80 0.97
CA VAL A 22 5.75 -1.03 -0.45
C VAL A 22 4.56 -1.75 -1.08
N CYS A 23 3.91 -1.12 -2.05
CA CYS A 23 2.75 -1.66 -2.74
C CYS A 23 3.01 -1.95 -4.22
N ASN A 24 2.39 -3.00 -4.74
CA ASN A 24 2.40 -3.37 -6.16
C ASN A 24 0.98 -3.64 -6.66
N GLY A 25 0.70 -3.16 -7.87
CA GLY A 25 -0.46 -3.54 -8.66
C GLY A 25 -0.05 -4.56 -9.72
N GLU A 26 -0.93 -5.51 -9.98
CA GLU A 26 -0.70 -6.59 -10.93
C GLU A 26 -1.99 -6.91 -11.69
N LYS A 27 -1.87 -7.07 -13.01
CA LYS A 27 -2.92 -7.50 -13.93
C LYS A 27 -2.48 -8.84 -14.53
N ARG A 28 -3.32 -9.86 -14.36
CA ARG A 28 -3.14 -11.19 -14.99
C ARG A 28 -4.23 -11.40 -16.01
N VAL A 29 -3.86 -11.64 -17.26
CA VAL A 29 -4.81 -11.97 -18.34
C VAL A 29 -4.63 -13.44 -18.69
N THR A 30 -5.70 -14.22 -18.56
CA THR A 30 -5.74 -15.61 -19.02
C THR A 30 -6.06 -15.62 -20.51
N THR A 31 -5.14 -16.16 -21.29
CA THR A 31 -5.25 -16.33 -22.75
C THR A 31 -5.22 -17.81 -23.09
N PRO A 32 -5.57 -18.23 -24.33
CA PRO A 32 -5.41 -19.61 -24.78
C PRO A 32 -3.96 -20.13 -24.66
N ASP A 33 -2.98 -19.23 -24.79
CA ASP A 33 -1.55 -19.54 -24.78
C ASP A 33 -0.92 -19.50 -23.36
N GLY A 34 -1.71 -19.15 -22.33
CA GLY A 34 -1.27 -19.06 -20.95
C GLY A 34 -1.64 -17.75 -20.27
N VAL A 35 -0.94 -17.43 -19.16
CA VAL A 35 -1.21 -16.23 -18.35
C VAL A 35 -0.16 -15.15 -18.64
N VAL A 36 -0.63 -13.99 -19.10
CA VAL A 36 0.21 -12.79 -19.26
C VAL A 36 0.11 -11.94 -17.99
N VAL A 37 1.25 -11.55 -17.43
CA VAL A 37 1.33 -10.79 -16.17
C VAL A 37 1.99 -9.44 -16.40
N GLN A 38 1.28 -8.38 -16.02
CA GLN A 38 1.84 -7.02 -15.90
C GLN A 38 1.84 -6.63 -14.43
N LYS A 39 3.01 -6.24 -13.90
CA LYS A 39 3.19 -5.91 -12.48
C LYS A 39 4.07 -4.69 -12.32
N THR A 40 3.62 -3.73 -11.52
CA THR A 40 4.31 -2.46 -11.30
C THR A 40 4.14 -2.00 -9.84
N LEU A 41 5.13 -1.27 -9.33
CA LEU A 41 5.06 -0.61 -8.03
C LEU A 41 4.02 0.53 -8.07
N LEU A 42 3.32 0.74 -6.96
CA LEU A 42 2.51 1.95 -6.80
C LEU A 42 3.44 3.14 -6.54
N GLU A 43 3.12 4.26 -7.15
CA GLU A 43 3.81 5.53 -6.95
C GLU A 43 3.27 6.23 -5.70
N THR A 44 4.16 6.86 -4.93
CA THR A 44 3.76 7.74 -3.84
C THR A 44 3.22 9.04 -4.42
N ILE A 45 1.92 9.28 -4.28
CA ILE A 45 1.27 10.49 -4.77
C ILE A 45 1.02 11.53 -3.66
N MET A 46 1.10 11.11 -2.40
CA MET A 46 1.06 11.99 -1.24
C MET A 46 1.82 11.37 -0.06
N GLN A 47 2.66 12.16 0.59
CA GLN A 47 3.38 11.75 1.80
C GLN A 47 3.28 12.85 2.85
N GLY A 48 2.76 12.49 4.01
CA GLY A 48 2.65 13.35 5.18
C GLY A 48 2.93 12.58 6.48
N PRO A 49 2.96 13.27 7.64
CA PRO A 49 3.28 12.64 8.92
C PRO A 49 2.33 11.53 9.34
N GLU A 50 1.04 11.68 9.03
CA GLU A 50 -0.02 10.72 9.42
C GLU A 50 -0.74 10.12 8.22
N LEU A 51 -0.49 10.62 7.01
CA LEU A 51 -1.20 10.26 5.79
C LEU A 51 -0.21 9.94 4.68
N SER A 52 -0.30 8.75 4.10
CA SER A 52 0.42 8.39 2.88
C SER A 52 -0.55 7.85 1.85
N LYS A 53 -0.40 8.25 0.59
CA LYS A 53 -1.23 7.75 -0.52
C LYS A 53 -0.35 7.25 -1.65
N TYR A 54 -0.67 6.06 -2.12
CA TYR A 54 -0.01 5.37 -3.21
C TYR A 54 -1.02 5.07 -4.31
N ALA A 55 -0.62 5.19 -5.57
CA ALA A 55 -1.49 4.93 -6.70
C ALA A 55 -0.76 4.34 -7.90
N LEU A 56 -1.51 3.66 -8.76
CA LEU A 56 -1.03 3.12 -10.02
C LEU A 56 -2.21 2.93 -10.96
N ASP A 57 -2.03 3.25 -12.23
CA ASP A 57 -2.91 2.85 -13.30
C ASP A 57 -2.25 1.73 -14.13
N ILE A 58 -3.00 0.65 -14.36
CA ILE A 58 -2.67 -0.37 -15.36
C ILE A 58 -3.88 -0.56 -16.26
N ASP A 59 -3.79 -0.04 -17.48
CA ASP A 59 -4.87 -0.03 -18.46
C ASP A 59 -6.19 0.53 -17.89
N GLU A 60 -7.20 -0.32 -17.71
CA GLU A 60 -8.53 0.03 -17.19
C GLU A 60 -8.64 -0.04 -15.67
N ALA A 61 -7.56 -0.39 -14.95
CA ALA A 61 -7.56 -0.59 -13.51
C ALA A 61 -6.73 0.47 -12.79
N TYR A 62 -7.37 1.15 -11.83
CA TYR A 62 -6.73 2.03 -10.87
C TYR A 62 -6.58 1.34 -9.52
N TYR A 63 -5.35 1.29 -9.04
CA TYR A 63 -4.97 0.74 -7.74
C TYR A 63 -4.67 1.91 -6.82
N SER A 64 -5.25 1.92 -5.62
CA SER A 64 -4.88 2.92 -4.62
C SER A 64 -4.80 2.35 -3.22
N VAL A 65 -3.87 2.91 -2.46
CA VAL A 65 -3.67 2.61 -1.05
C VAL A 65 -3.52 3.92 -0.30
N THR A 66 -4.34 4.11 0.72
CA THR A 66 -4.27 5.24 1.64
C THR A 66 -3.99 4.70 3.04
N VAL A 67 -2.91 5.18 3.63
CA VAL A 67 -2.50 4.86 5.00
C VAL A 67 -2.78 6.09 5.85
N HIS A 68 -3.57 5.92 6.92
CA HIS A 68 -3.88 6.97 7.89
C HIS A 68 -3.64 6.46 9.30
N GLY A 69 -2.51 6.84 9.92
CA GLY A 69 -2.06 6.22 11.17
C GLY A 69 -1.84 4.70 10.99
N GLN A 70 -2.66 3.89 11.68
CA GLN A 70 -2.64 2.43 11.57
C GLN A 70 -3.68 1.88 10.58
N ASP A 71 -4.59 2.73 10.09
CA ASP A 71 -5.65 2.32 9.18
C ASP A 71 -5.15 2.30 7.74
N ILE A 72 -5.50 1.25 7.01
CA ILE A 72 -5.20 1.11 5.59
C ILE A 72 -6.49 0.94 4.80
N THR A 73 -6.70 1.83 3.85
CA THR A 73 -7.74 1.70 2.83
C THR A 73 -7.08 1.34 1.51
N SER A 74 -7.49 0.21 0.93
CA SER A 74 -6.97 -0.30 -0.32
C SER A 74 -8.11 -0.50 -1.32
N MET A 75 -7.87 -0.14 -2.58
CA MET A 75 -8.93 -0.12 -3.59
C MET A 75 -8.38 -0.55 -4.96
N ILE A 76 -9.17 -1.35 -5.66
CA ILE A 76 -9.00 -1.64 -7.09
C ILE A 76 -10.30 -1.20 -7.77
N THR A 77 -10.24 -0.16 -8.60
CA THR A 77 -11.37 0.34 -9.39
C THR A 77 -11.11 0.12 -10.88
N LEU A 78 -12.16 -0.14 -11.63
CA LEU A 78 -12.16 -0.46 -13.05
C LEU A 78 -12.99 0.55 -13.84
N GLY A 79 -12.61 0.74 -15.09
CA GLY A 79 -13.35 1.52 -16.06
C GLY A 79 -12.99 3.01 -16.04
N PRO A 80 -13.48 3.77 -17.05
CA PRO A 80 -13.10 5.17 -17.26
C PRO A 80 -13.63 6.12 -16.19
N ASP A 81 -14.66 5.71 -15.46
CA ASP A 81 -15.31 6.47 -14.38
C ASP A 81 -14.93 5.94 -12.98
N TYR A 82 -14.15 4.84 -12.91
CA TYR A 82 -13.71 4.19 -11.67
C TYR A 82 -14.84 3.85 -10.69
N THR A 83 -16.06 3.60 -11.19
CA THR A 83 -17.24 3.34 -10.34
C THR A 83 -17.41 1.86 -9.96
N THR A 84 -16.82 0.96 -10.76
CA THR A 84 -16.85 -0.48 -10.48
C THR A 84 -15.56 -0.89 -9.79
N GLY A 85 -15.61 -1.59 -8.67
CA GLY A 85 -14.36 -1.96 -7.99
C GLY A 85 -14.52 -2.86 -6.78
N ASN A 86 -13.38 -3.20 -6.18
CA ASN A 86 -13.30 -3.85 -4.89
C ASN A 86 -12.59 -2.90 -3.93
N LEU A 87 -13.19 -2.71 -2.76
CA LEU A 87 -12.69 -1.85 -1.69
C LEU A 87 -12.45 -2.73 -0.47
N SER A 88 -11.25 -2.64 0.09
CA SER A 88 -10.93 -3.24 1.37
C SER A 88 -10.44 -2.18 2.33
N LYS A 89 -11.10 -2.12 3.49
CA LYS A 89 -10.71 -1.29 4.63
C LYS A 89 -10.25 -2.21 5.75
N GLY A 90 -9.08 -1.96 6.32
CA GLY A 90 -8.55 -2.77 7.41
C GLY A 90 -7.12 -2.40 7.78
N SER A 91 -6.42 -3.35 8.39
CA SER A 91 -5.00 -3.24 8.74
C SER A 91 -4.19 -4.25 7.92
N LEU A 92 -2.86 -4.16 7.99
CA LEU A 92 -2.00 -5.27 7.56
C LEU A 92 -2.33 -6.52 8.38
N ASP A 93 -2.08 -7.69 7.79
CA ASP A 93 -2.13 -8.96 8.51
C ASP A 93 -1.01 -9.04 9.56
N LYS A 94 -1.03 -10.10 10.37
CA LYS A 94 -0.02 -10.35 11.41
C LYS A 94 1.43 -10.42 10.91
N ASN A 95 1.63 -10.58 9.60
CA ASN A 95 2.92 -10.67 8.95
C ASN A 95 3.27 -9.35 8.22
N GLY A 96 2.50 -8.29 8.41
CA GLY A 96 2.73 -6.99 7.75
C GLY A 96 2.30 -6.96 6.29
N ASN A 97 1.41 -7.86 5.85
CA ASN A 97 0.98 -7.93 4.44
C ASN A 97 -0.48 -7.51 4.26
N LEU A 98 -0.76 -6.89 3.12
CA LEU A 98 -2.10 -6.68 2.62
C LEU A 98 -2.20 -7.25 1.22
N ARG A 99 -3.33 -7.89 0.94
CA ARG A 99 -3.65 -8.42 -0.37
C ARG A 99 -5.13 -8.18 -0.70
N LEU A 100 -5.37 -7.50 -1.81
CA LEU A 100 -6.69 -7.32 -2.39
C LEU A 100 -6.71 -7.89 -3.81
N SER A 101 -7.83 -8.48 -4.21
CA SER A 101 -8.00 -9.00 -5.57
C SER A 101 -9.39 -8.70 -6.11
N TYR A 102 -9.45 -8.37 -7.39
CA TYR A 102 -10.69 -8.26 -8.16
C TYR A 102 -10.58 -9.25 -9.33
N VAL A 103 -11.52 -10.19 -9.41
CA VAL A 103 -11.47 -11.29 -10.38
C VAL A 103 -12.64 -11.15 -11.35
N THR A 104 -12.33 -11.14 -12.63
CA THR A 104 -13.28 -11.29 -13.75
C THR A 104 -13.05 -12.65 -14.42
N PRO A 105 -13.89 -13.08 -15.38
CA PRO A 105 -13.72 -14.37 -16.06
C PRO A 105 -12.36 -14.56 -16.74
N TYR A 106 -11.73 -13.49 -17.22
CA TYR A 106 -10.47 -13.57 -18.00
C TYR A 106 -9.32 -12.76 -17.40
N ILE A 107 -9.61 -11.83 -16.49
CA ILE A 107 -8.62 -10.91 -15.93
C ILE A 107 -8.70 -10.94 -14.41
N THR A 108 -7.53 -11.06 -13.77
CA THR A 108 -7.39 -10.92 -12.32
C THR A 108 -6.51 -9.72 -12.00
N TYR A 109 -7.07 -8.79 -11.24
CA TYR A 109 -6.39 -7.62 -10.72
C TYR A 109 -5.97 -7.88 -9.27
N ILE A 110 -4.72 -7.58 -8.95
CA ILE A 110 -4.08 -7.90 -7.68
C ILE A 110 -3.40 -6.65 -7.14
N LEU A 111 -3.73 -6.29 -5.91
CA LEU A 111 -3.00 -5.32 -5.12
C LEU A 111 -2.33 -6.05 -3.96
N THR A 112 -1.04 -5.78 -3.77
CA THR A 112 -0.27 -6.32 -2.64
C THR A 112 0.52 -5.22 -1.99
N CYS A 113 0.57 -5.21 -0.66
CA CYS A 113 1.45 -4.34 0.09
C CYS A 113 2.18 -5.12 1.19
N SER A 114 3.39 -4.70 1.51
CA SER A 114 4.18 -5.24 2.61
C SER A 114 4.84 -4.10 3.38
N ASP A 115 4.78 -4.17 4.70
CA ASP A 115 5.65 -3.38 5.59
C ASP A 115 7.10 -3.87 5.40
N ARG A 116 8.04 -2.95 5.16
CA ARG A 116 9.47 -3.26 4.99
C ARG A 116 10.29 -2.66 6.12
#